data_AF-A0A0F5MUQ8-F1
#
_entry.id   AF-A0A0F5MUQ8-F1
#
_cell.length_a   1.000
_cell.length_b   1.000
_cell.length_c   1.000
_cell.angle_alpha   90.00
_cell.angle_beta   90.00
_cell.angle_gamma   90.00
#
_symmetry.space_group_name_H-M   'P 1'
#
loop_
_entity.id
_entity.type
_entity.pdbx_description
1 polymer ?
#
loop_
_entity_poly.entity_id
_entity_poly.type
_entity_poly.pdbx_seq_one_letter_code
_entity_poly.pdbx_strand_id
1 'polypeptide(L)'
;MTEPKRIIVRATTTETGDLHLDNAGYSLLFGIPETDLIVGEEHSADRWRAAARRIKEAEAHGSGKGLGAVLAYYADVERDGAELVLLERDDQDAAHDA
;
A
#
# COMPACT_ATOMS: atom_id res chain seq x y z
N MET A 1 6.74 -24.32 14.75
CA MET A 1 7.01 -23.00 14.17
C MET A 1 5.79 -22.64 13.34
N THR A 2 5.02 -21.63 13.76
CA THR A 2 3.94 -21.07 12.92
C THR A 2 4.58 -20.40 11.72
N GLU A 3 4.02 -20.63 10.54
CA GLU A 3 4.49 -19.96 9.31
C GLU A 3 4.48 -18.43 9.50
N PRO A 4 5.48 -17.71 8.98
CA PRO A 4 5.48 -16.25 9.03
C PRO A 4 4.23 -15.73 8.32
N LYS A 5 3.51 -14.82 8.98
CA LYS A 5 2.36 -14.16 8.36
C LYS A 5 2.90 -13.23 7.27
N ARG A 6 2.34 -13.31 6.07
CA ARG A 6 2.72 -12.44 4.96
C ARG A 6 1.59 -11.48 4.64
N ILE A 7 1.93 -10.21 4.47
CA ILE A 7 1.03 -9.18 3.93
C ILE A 7 1.47 -8.94 2.50
N ILE A 8 0.64 -9.38 1.55
CA ILE A 8 0.92 -9.19 0.14
C ILE A 8 0.19 -7.93 -0.30
N VAL A 9 0.93 -6.96 -0.81
CA VAL A 9 0.39 -5.74 -1.40
C VAL A 9 0.74 -5.73 -2.88
N ARG A 10 -0.29 -5.55 -3.72
CA ARG A 10 -0.13 -5.30 -5.15
C ARG A 10 -0.22 -3.80 -5.41
N ALA A 11 0.80 -3.27 -6.07
CA ALA A 11 0.84 -1.92 -6.56
C ALA A 11 0.86 -1.96 -8.09
N THR A 12 -0.03 -1.22 -8.74
CA THR A 12 -0.10 -1.13 -10.20
C THR A 12 -0.01 0.32 -10.60
N THR A 13 1.02 0.65 -11.38
CA THR A 13 1.11 1.95 -12.05
C THR A 13 0.35 1.82 -13.35
N THR A 14 -0.71 2.61 -13.48
CA THR A 14 -1.54 2.66 -14.69
C THR A 14 -0.83 3.41 -15.82
N GLU A 15 -1.35 3.29 -17.04
CA GLU A 15 -0.81 4.00 -18.21
C GLU A 15 -0.77 5.53 -18.03
N THR A 16 -1.71 6.10 -17.27
CA THR A 16 -1.77 7.53 -16.93
C THR A 16 -0.76 7.96 -15.87
N GLY A 17 -0.01 7.00 -15.29
CA GLY A 17 0.92 7.22 -14.19
C GLY A 17 0.25 7.23 -12.81
N ASP A 18 -1.04 6.90 -12.74
CA ASP A 18 -1.74 6.78 -11.46
C ASP A 18 -1.36 5.46 -10.78
N LEU A 19 -1.14 5.52 -9.46
CA LEU A 19 -0.81 4.37 -8.64
C LEU A 19 -2.09 3.79 -8.01
N HIS A 20 -2.36 2.53 -8.30
CA HIS A 20 -3.41 1.74 -7.67
C HIS A 20 -2.83 0.71 -6.72
N LEU A 21 -3.44 0.60 -5.53
CA LEU A 21 -3.14 -0.42 -4.54
C LEU A 21 -4.29 -1.43 -4.47
N ASP A 22 -4.00 -2.65 -4.04
CA ASP A 22 -5.05 -3.54 -3.55
C ASP A 22 -5.56 -3.11 -2.17
N ASN A 23 -6.59 -3.81 -1.67
CA ASN A 23 -7.20 -3.48 -0.38
C ASN A 23 -6.19 -3.57 0.78
N ALA A 24 -5.25 -4.51 0.74
CA ALA A 24 -4.19 -4.61 1.75
C ALA A 24 -3.30 -3.35 1.74
N GLY A 25 -2.89 -2.89 0.55
CA GLY A 25 -2.12 -1.66 0.40
C GLY A 25 -2.88 -0.42 0.87
N TYR A 26 -4.14 -0.27 0.46
CA TYR A 26 -4.98 0.84 0.92
C TYR A 26 -5.29 0.77 2.42
N SER A 27 -5.45 -0.42 2.98
CA SER A 27 -5.67 -0.62 4.42
C SER A 27 -4.49 -0.08 5.22
N LEU A 28 -3.26 -0.44 4.82
CA LEU A 28 -2.04 0.07 5.44
C LEU A 28 -1.86 1.57 5.23
N LEU A 29 -2.12 2.06 4.01
CA LEU A 29 -1.94 3.47 3.67
C LEU A 29 -2.91 4.38 4.43
N PHE A 30 -4.19 3.99 4.53
CA PHE A 30 -5.21 4.76 5.23
C PHE A 30 -5.26 4.49 6.75
N GLY A 31 -4.68 3.38 7.22
CA GLY A 31 -4.76 2.97 8.63
C GLY A 31 -6.16 2.52 9.03
N ILE A 32 -6.88 1.84 8.13
CA ILE A 32 -8.23 1.31 8.39
C ILE A 32 -8.30 -0.18 8.04
N PRO A 33 -9.22 -0.97 8.63
CA PRO A 33 -9.40 -2.38 8.28
C PRO A 33 -9.75 -2.58 6.79
N GLU A 34 -9.28 -3.67 6.19
CA GLU A 34 -9.65 -4.04 4.80
C GLU A 34 -11.15 -4.21 4.60
N THR A 35 -11.90 -4.59 5.65
CA THR A 35 -13.36 -4.72 5.63
C THR A 35 -14.10 -3.41 5.37
N ASP A 36 -13.42 -2.28 5.59
CA ASP A 36 -13.98 -0.94 5.44
C ASP A 36 -13.66 -0.35 4.04
N LEU A 37 -12.98 -1.13 3.20
CA LEU A 37 -12.66 -0.80 1.81
C LEU A 37 -13.65 -1.47 0.87
N ILE A 38 -14.35 -0.65 0.10
CA ILE A 38 -15.27 -1.12 -0.93
C ILE A 38 -14.55 -1.09 -2.27
N VAL A 39 -14.53 -2.25 -2.95
CA VAL A 39 -13.87 -2.40 -4.25
C VAL A 39 -14.56 -1.53 -5.30
N GLY A 40 -13.78 -0.73 -6.03
CA GLY A 40 -14.27 0.14 -7.09
C GLY A 40 -14.89 1.46 -6.61
N GLU A 41 -14.91 1.72 -5.30
CA GLU A 41 -15.33 3.02 -4.76
C GLU A 41 -14.15 3.99 -4.70
N GLU A 42 -14.37 5.21 -5.22
CA GLU A 42 -13.42 6.29 -5.04
C GLU A 42 -13.26 6.63 -3.55
N HIS A 43 -12.02 6.72 -3.09
CA HIS A 43 -11.76 7.00 -1.69
C HIS A 43 -11.98 8.48 -1.36
N SER A 44 -12.69 8.73 -0.24
CA SER A 44 -12.98 10.09 0.21
C SER A 44 -11.72 10.95 0.43
N ALA A 45 -11.89 12.27 0.30
CA ALA A 45 -10.81 13.23 0.56
C ALA A 45 -10.20 13.11 1.97
N ASP A 46 -10.99 12.68 2.97
CA ASP A 46 -10.49 12.50 4.33
C ASP A 46 -9.55 11.31 4.46
N ARG A 47 -9.80 10.21 3.73
CA ARG A 47 -8.88 9.07 3.64
C ARG A 47 -7.56 9.50 3.02
N TRP A 48 -7.59 10.26 1.93
CA TRP A 48 -6.37 10.80 1.31
C TRP A 48 -5.60 11.76 2.23
N ARG A 49 -6.30 12.60 3.00
CA ARG A 49 -5.64 13.44 4.02
C ARG A 49 -5.01 12.60 5.13
N ALA A 50 -5.63 11.50 5.54
CA ALA A 50 -5.07 10.58 6.52
C ALA A 50 -3.81 9.89 5.97
N ALA A 51 -3.86 9.38 4.74
CA ALA A 51 -2.69 8.82 4.04
C ALA A 51 -1.53 9.81 3.99
N ALA A 52 -1.79 11.07 3.61
CA ALA A 52 -0.76 12.11 3.54
C ALA A 52 -0.11 12.40 4.90
N ARG A 53 -0.86 12.31 6.01
CA ARG A 53 -0.29 12.43 7.36
C ARG A 53 0.59 11.22 7.71
N ARG A 54 0.11 10.03 7.39
CA ARG A 54 0.81 8.76 7.65
C ARG A 54 2.12 8.65 6.88
N ILE A 55 2.13 9.06 5.61
CA ILE A 55 3.36 9.16 4.81
C ILE A 55 4.39 10.05 5.50
N LYS A 56 3.98 11.24 5.96
CA LYS A 56 4.89 12.18 6.65
C LYS A 56 5.43 11.62 7.96
N GLU A 57 4.60 10.89 8.71
CA GLU A 57 5.02 10.21 9.93
C GLU A 57 6.07 9.15 9.64
N ALA A 58 5.81 8.22 8.71
CA ALA A 58 6.77 7.20 8.31
C ALA A 58 8.10 7.80 7.85
N GLU A 59 8.06 8.84 7.00
CA GLU A 59 9.24 9.57 6.54
C GLU A 59 10.03 10.21 7.69
N ALA A 60 9.34 10.78 8.69
CA ALA A 60 9.97 11.37 9.86
C ALA A 60 10.65 10.32 10.77
N HIS A 61 10.16 9.08 10.74
CA HIS A 61 10.74 7.94 11.45
C HIS A 61 11.88 7.25 10.69
N GLY A 62 12.28 7.78 9.53
CA GLY A 62 13.47 7.30 8.81
C GLY A 62 13.23 6.02 8.01
N SER A 63 11.98 5.71 7.65
CA SER A 63 11.63 4.53 6.83
C SER A 63 12.27 4.54 5.43
N GLY A 64 12.87 5.66 5.01
CA GLY A 64 13.25 5.91 3.61
C GLY A 64 12.13 6.65 2.86
N LYS A 65 12.39 6.98 1.59
CA LYS A 65 11.42 7.67 0.73
C LYS A 65 10.77 6.67 -0.22
N GLY A 66 9.48 6.84 -0.49
CA GLY A 66 8.73 6.04 -1.46
C GLY A 66 7.68 5.12 -0.82
N LEU A 67 6.76 4.62 -1.65
CA LEU A 67 5.59 3.87 -1.22
C LEU A 67 5.95 2.62 -0.42
N GLY A 68 6.88 1.80 -0.91
CA GLY A 68 7.29 0.55 -0.24
C GLY A 68 7.85 0.78 1.17
N ALA A 69 8.61 1.86 1.37
CA ALA A 69 9.14 2.26 2.67
C ALA A 69 8.01 2.62 3.66
N VAL A 70 7.02 3.38 3.20
CA VAL A 70 5.86 3.77 4.02
C VAL A 70 5.02 2.54 4.40
N LEU A 71 4.77 1.65 3.44
CA LEU A 71 3.99 0.43 3.69
C LEU A 71 4.73 -0.53 4.63
N ALA A 72 6.06 -0.66 4.48
CA ALA A 72 6.88 -1.49 5.36
C ALA A 72 6.85 -0.98 6.81
N TYR A 73 6.98 0.34 6.99
CA TYR A 73 6.88 0.96 8.31
C TYR A 73 5.55 0.63 9.01
N TYR A 74 4.42 0.78 8.31
CA TYR A 74 3.12 0.47 8.92
C TYR A 74 2.82 -1.01 9.05
N ALA A 75 3.38 -1.86 8.19
CA ALA A 75 3.35 -3.31 8.40
C ALA A 75 4.05 -3.68 9.72
N ASP A 76 5.24 -3.15 9.97
CA ASP A 76 5.97 -3.39 11.22
C ASP A 76 5.23 -2.84 12.45
N VAL A 77 4.65 -1.64 12.36
CA VAL A 77 3.94 -0.99 13.47
C VAL A 77 2.62 -1.67 13.81
N GLU A 78 1.84 -2.09 12.80
CA GLU A 78 0.45 -2.53 13.00
C GLU A 78 0.25 -4.04 12.90
N ARG A 79 1.25 -4.78 12.42
CA ARG A 79 1.18 -6.22 12.14
C ARG A 79 2.47 -6.90 12.56
N ASP A 80 2.72 -6.90 13.87
CA ASP A 80 3.92 -7.49 14.49
C ASP A 80 4.20 -8.92 13.97
N GLY A 81 5.45 -9.13 13.55
CA GLY A 81 5.94 -10.39 12.99
C GLY A 81 5.42 -10.73 11.59
N ALA A 82 4.77 -9.80 10.88
CA ALA A 82 4.38 -9.98 9.49
C ALA A 82 5.47 -9.51 8.51
N GLU A 83 5.69 -10.30 7.47
CA GLU A 83 6.56 -9.93 6.34
C GLU A 83 5.74 -9.20 5.28
N LEU A 84 6.13 -7.98 4.89
CA LEU A 84 5.54 -7.29 3.75
C LEU A 84 6.14 -7.79 2.44
N VAL A 85 5.28 -8.17 1.51
CA VAL A 85 5.64 -8.50 0.13
C VAL A 85 4.96 -7.49 -0.80
N LEU A 86 5.74 -6.61 -1.40
CA LEU A 86 5.26 -5.64 -2.39
C LEU A 86 5.46 -6.21 -3.80
N LEU A 87 4.37 -6.35 -4.54
CA LEU A 87 4.35 -6.77 -5.94
C LEU A 87 4.02 -5.55 -6.80
N GLU A 88 5.02 -5.01 -7.47
CA GLU A 88 4.86 -3.87 -8.38
C GLU A 88 4.59 -4.37 -9.80
N ARG A 89 3.58 -3.81 -10.45
CA ARG A 89 3.26 -4.02 -11.86
C ARG A 89 3.18 -2.68 -12.56
N ASP A 90 3.80 -2.60 -13.73
CA ASP A 90 3.58 -1.51 -14.66
C ASP A 90 2.59 -1.98 -15.73
N ASP A 91 1.44 -1.30 -15.84
CA ASP A 91 0.47 -1.63 -16.89
C ASP A 91 0.92 -1.14 -18.27
N GLN A 92 1.98 -0.31 -18.36
CA GLN A 92 2.59 0.07 -19.65
C GLN A 92 3.19 -1.13 -20.40
N ASP A 93 3.63 -2.18 -19.68
CA ASP A 93 4.21 -3.38 -20.29
C ASP A 93 3.17 -4.37 -20.84
N ALA A 94 1.89 -4.23 -20.46
CA ALA A 94 0.84 -5.16 -20.90
C ALA A 94 0.45 -4.98 -22.39
N ALA A 95 0.83 -3.85 -23.00
CA ALA A 95 0.55 -3.53 -24.40
C ALA A 95 1.62 -4.04 -25.39
N HIS A 96 2.74 -4.61 -24.91
CA HIS A 96 3.82 -5.08 -25.80
C HIS A 96 3.73 -6.57 -26.18
N ASP A 97 2.84 -7.34 -25.54
CA ASP A 97 2.67 -8.79 -25.74
C ASP A 97 1.28 -9.18 -26.33
N ALA A 98 0.53 -8.22 -26.90
CA ALA A 98 -0.78 -8.45 -27.53
C ALA A 98 -0.77 -8.37 -29.06
#